data_AF-A0A381WIR0-F1
#
_entry.id   AF-A0A381WIR0-F1
#
_cell.length_a   1.000
_cell.length_b   1.000
_cell.length_c   1.000
_cell.angle_alpha   90.00
_cell.angle_beta   90.00
_cell.angle_gamma   90.00
#
_symmetry.space_group_name_H-M   'P 1'
#
loop_
_entity.id
_entity.type
_entity.pdbx_description
1 polymer ?
#
loop_
_entity_poly.entity_id
_entity_poly.type
_entity_poly.pdbx_seq_one_letter_code
_entity_poly.pdbx_strand_id
1 'polypeptide(L)'
;VSASDQFRATTETPSVGPSRKETIVQRGFLVGGNGLPDPSFVDLRAAVGRLLEDHWVSEGYAAPNPGIYPWQWLWDSCFHVLIWQALGEGGRAQRELAEVFRPQAPSGFVPHMNYVQAPGAHEDLWGRRDGSSITQPPMYGHAVAELVRAGSPPPDEVVDAAVAGVGFLIDQRARHRSGLLLVCHPWETGIDDSPRWDDRCPDGYD
;
A
#
# COMPACT_ATOMS: atom_id res chain seq x y z
N VAL A 1 -13.00 1.22 23.07
CA VAL A 1 -13.76 1.92 22.01
C VAL A 1 -14.74 0.91 21.45
N SER A 2 -16.03 1.23 21.42
CA SER A 2 -17.09 0.28 21.08
C SER A 2 -17.00 -0.09 19.59
N ALA A 3 -17.33 -1.34 19.24
CA ALA A 3 -17.41 -1.81 17.85
C ALA A 3 -18.37 -0.96 16.99
N SER A 4 -19.32 -0.27 17.63
CA SER A 4 -20.25 0.68 16.97
C SER A 4 -19.58 1.95 16.44
N ASP A 5 -18.49 2.39 17.06
CA ASP A 5 -17.80 3.64 16.67
C ASP A 5 -16.85 3.40 15.49
N GLN A 6 -16.36 2.16 15.33
CA GLN A 6 -15.61 1.72 14.15
C GLN A 6 -16.50 1.61 12.90
N PHE A 7 -17.79 1.33 13.06
CA PHE A 7 -18.70 1.04 11.94
C PHE A 7 -19.12 2.29 11.14
N ARG A 8 -19.18 3.47 11.77
CA ARG A 8 -19.76 4.66 11.13
C ARG A 8 -18.78 5.44 10.24
N ALA A 9 -17.48 5.13 10.31
CA ALA A 9 -16.41 5.85 9.63
C ALA A 9 -15.81 5.08 8.42
N THR A 10 -16.28 3.87 8.13
CA THR A 10 -15.78 3.03 7.02
C THR A 10 -16.40 3.34 5.65
N THR A 11 -17.35 4.26 5.55
CA THR A 11 -17.98 4.67 4.28
C THR A 11 -17.31 5.90 3.63
N GLU A 12 -16.38 6.58 4.31
CA GLU A 12 -15.73 7.80 3.79
C GLU A 12 -14.35 7.59 3.17
N THR A 13 -13.81 6.37 3.19
CA THR A 13 -12.74 5.98 2.26
C THR A 13 -13.36 5.05 1.22
N PRO A 14 -14.06 5.58 0.21
CA PRO A 14 -14.66 4.71 -0.77
C PRO A 14 -13.52 4.03 -1.52
N SER A 15 -13.44 2.71 -1.36
CA SER A 15 -12.91 1.89 -2.44
C SER A 15 -13.90 2.05 -3.60
N VAL A 16 -13.76 3.15 -4.35
CA VAL A 16 -14.60 3.44 -5.50
C VAL A 16 -14.21 2.38 -6.52
N GLY A 17 -14.98 1.30 -6.58
CA GLY A 17 -14.89 0.38 -7.71
C GLY A 17 -14.96 1.21 -9.00
N PRO A 18 -14.06 0.98 -9.98
CA PRO A 18 -14.00 1.83 -11.16
C PRO A 18 -15.39 1.89 -11.79
N SER A 19 -15.85 3.11 -12.08
CA SER A 19 -17.11 3.29 -12.78
C SER A 19 -17.04 2.53 -14.11
N ARG A 20 -18.19 2.08 -14.61
CA ARG A 20 -18.26 1.38 -15.91
C ARG A 20 -17.55 2.14 -17.04
N LYS A 21 -17.48 3.47 -16.95
CA LYS A 21 -16.74 4.34 -17.87
C LYS A 21 -15.22 4.27 -17.65
N GLU A 22 -14.72 4.27 -16.41
CA GLU A 22 -13.30 4.10 -16.10
C GLU A 22 -12.79 2.69 -16.47
N THR A 23 -13.59 1.64 -16.25
CA THR A 23 -13.26 0.29 -16.73
C THR A 23 -13.23 0.23 -18.27
N ILE A 24 -14.10 0.99 -18.96
CA ILE A 24 -14.09 1.10 -20.42
C ILE A 24 -12.91 1.94 -20.91
N VAL A 25 -12.43 2.94 -20.18
CA VAL A 25 -11.21 3.69 -20.52
C VAL A 25 -9.96 2.85 -20.30
N GLN A 26 -9.87 2.11 -19.19
CA GLN A 26 -8.80 1.11 -18.96
C GLN A 26 -8.82 -0.01 -20.00
N ARG A 27 -10.01 -0.52 -20.36
CA ARG A 27 -10.16 -1.47 -21.49
C ARG A 27 -9.95 -0.81 -22.85
N GLY A 28 -10.22 0.47 -23.04
CA GLY A 28 -9.96 1.21 -24.28
C GLY A 28 -8.47 1.43 -24.49
N PHE A 29 -7.69 1.47 -23.41
CA PHE A 29 -6.23 1.44 -23.43
C PHE A 29 -5.67 0.05 -23.76
N LEU A 30 -6.42 -1.03 -23.47
CA LEU A 30 -5.96 -2.42 -23.62
C LEU A 30 -6.58 -3.19 -24.81
N VAL A 31 -7.75 -2.78 -25.32
CA VAL A 31 -8.52 -3.50 -26.34
C VAL A 31 -9.21 -2.49 -27.27
N GLY A 32 -8.40 -1.73 -28.00
CA GLY A 32 -8.83 -1.11 -29.25
C GLY A 32 -8.80 -2.15 -30.36
N GLY A 33 -9.94 -2.39 -31.00
CA GLY A 33 -10.09 -3.27 -32.16
C GLY A 33 -9.24 -2.81 -33.35
N ASN A 34 -8.03 -3.35 -33.41
CA ASN A 34 -7.00 -3.39 -34.45
C ASN A 34 -5.71 -3.43 -33.64
N GLY A 35 -5.16 -4.64 -33.45
CA GLY A 35 -4.06 -4.91 -32.52
C GLY A 35 -3.02 -3.80 -32.53
N LEU A 36 -3.04 -2.98 -31.49
CA LEU A 36 -1.93 -2.07 -31.21
C LEU A 36 -0.69 -2.97 -31.17
N PRO A 37 0.40 -2.62 -31.88
CA PRO A 37 1.64 -3.35 -31.69
C PRO A 37 1.93 -3.34 -30.19
N ASP A 38 2.23 -4.52 -29.63
CA ASP A 38 2.69 -4.66 -28.26
C ASP A 38 3.71 -3.54 -28.02
N PRO A 39 3.44 -2.58 -27.10
CA PRO A 39 4.31 -1.43 -26.94
C PRO A 39 5.72 -1.98 -26.74
N SER A 40 6.68 -1.45 -27.49
CA SER A 40 8.06 -1.88 -27.29
C SER A 40 8.39 -1.69 -25.81
N PHE A 41 9.24 -2.54 -25.24
CA PHE A 41 9.61 -2.43 -23.83
C PHE A 41 10.08 -1.00 -23.46
N VAL A 42 10.69 -0.29 -24.40
CA VAL A 42 11.11 1.12 -24.26
C VAL A 42 9.91 2.06 -24.11
N ASP A 43 8.87 1.89 -24.92
CA ASP A 43 7.65 2.71 -24.86
C ASP A 43 6.89 2.48 -23.56
N LEU A 44 6.80 1.22 -23.12
CA LEU A 44 6.19 0.86 -21.84
C LEU A 44 6.98 1.45 -20.68
N ARG A 45 8.31 1.31 -20.68
CA ARG A 45 9.19 1.88 -19.64
C ARG A 45 9.02 3.40 -19.53
N ALA A 46 8.98 4.10 -20.67
CA ALA A 46 8.78 5.55 -20.68
C ALA A 46 7.37 5.96 -20.20
N ALA A 47 6.33 5.18 -20.55
CA ALA A 47 4.97 5.43 -20.08
C ALA A 47 4.83 5.23 -18.55
N VAL A 48 5.40 4.15 -18.01
CA VAL A 48 5.42 3.88 -16.57
C VAL A 48 6.20 4.95 -15.82
N GLY A 49 7.34 5.41 -16.36
CA GLY A 49 8.12 6.50 -15.76
C GLY A 49 7.32 7.80 -15.65
N ARG A 50 6.57 8.19 -16.71
CA ARG A 50 5.68 9.37 -16.65
C ARG A 50 4.55 9.19 -15.64
N LEU A 51 3.91 8.02 -15.62
CA LEU A 51 2.84 7.71 -14.67
C LEU A 51 3.32 7.87 -13.21
N LEU A 52 4.47 7.28 -12.88
CA LEU A 52 5.03 7.35 -11.54
C LEU A 52 5.50 8.77 -11.18
N GLU A 53 5.94 9.57 -12.16
CA GLU A 53 6.21 11.00 -11.96
C GLU A 53 4.93 11.79 -11.66
N ASP A 54 3.86 11.57 -12.43
CA ASP A 54 2.57 12.23 -12.24
C ASP A 54 1.93 11.88 -10.88
N HIS A 55 2.30 10.73 -10.32
CA HIS A 55 1.86 10.25 -9.01
C HIS A 55 2.82 10.61 -7.87
N TRP A 56 3.99 11.18 -8.17
CA TRP A 56 5.00 11.47 -7.18
C TRP A 56 4.58 12.65 -6.28
N VAL A 57 4.64 12.41 -4.98
CA VAL A 57 4.38 13.41 -3.95
C VAL A 57 5.73 13.81 -3.32
N SER A 58 5.94 15.11 -3.11
CA SER A 58 7.24 15.70 -2.77
C SER A 58 7.87 15.16 -1.50
N GLU A 59 7.07 14.61 -0.61
CA GLU A 59 7.48 14.07 0.68
C GLU A 59 8.18 12.74 0.54
N GLY A 60 8.01 12.07 -0.60
CA GLY A 60 8.86 10.97 -0.99
C GLY A 60 8.15 9.68 -1.34
N TYR A 61 6.89 9.73 -1.79
CA TYR A 61 6.15 8.53 -2.18
C TYR A 61 5.37 8.75 -3.47
N ALA A 62 5.00 7.67 -4.16
CA ALA A 62 4.02 7.73 -5.23
C ALA A 62 2.62 7.39 -4.66
N ALA A 63 1.67 8.30 -4.82
CA ALA A 63 0.28 8.04 -4.45
C ALA A 63 -0.31 6.98 -5.41
N PRO A 64 -1.00 5.93 -4.92
CA PRO A 64 -1.63 4.94 -5.81
C PRO A 64 -2.61 5.58 -6.80
N ASN A 65 -3.34 6.60 -6.33
CA ASN A 65 -4.19 7.44 -7.15
C ASN A 65 -4.27 8.85 -6.52
N PRO A 66 -3.71 9.89 -7.14
CA PRO A 66 -3.67 11.23 -6.54
C PRO A 66 -5.04 11.84 -6.19
N GLY A 67 -6.13 11.38 -6.82
CA GLY A 67 -7.48 11.85 -6.55
C GLY A 67 -8.24 11.05 -5.48
N ILE A 68 -8.12 9.72 -5.50
CA ILE A 68 -8.90 8.82 -4.64
C ILE A 68 -8.07 8.29 -3.46
N TYR A 69 -6.79 7.99 -3.69
CA TYR A 69 -5.87 7.45 -2.70
C TYR A 69 -4.63 8.35 -2.61
N PRO A 70 -4.79 9.57 -2.07
CA PRO A 70 -3.72 10.57 -2.11
C PRO A 70 -2.59 10.28 -1.13
N TRP A 71 -2.79 9.39 -0.16
CA TRP A 71 -1.81 9.05 0.88
C TRP A 71 -0.91 7.90 0.47
N GLN A 72 0.12 7.66 1.28
CA GLN A 72 1.02 6.55 1.06
C GLN A 72 0.42 5.26 1.62
N TRP A 73 0.34 4.22 0.77
CA TRP A 73 -0.13 2.89 1.15
C TRP A 73 1.04 1.90 1.22
N LEU A 74 1.09 1.09 2.27
CA LEU A 74 2.19 0.19 2.58
C LEU A 74 2.47 -0.78 1.44
N TRP A 75 1.46 -1.51 0.98
CA TRP A 75 1.64 -2.53 -0.04
C TRP A 75 1.97 -1.90 -1.40
N ASP A 76 1.23 -0.86 -1.80
CA ASP A 76 1.44 -0.13 -3.05
C ASP A 76 2.86 0.45 -3.13
N SER A 77 3.33 1.13 -2.08
CA SER A 77 4.69 1.67 -2.05
C SER A 77 5.75 0.59 -2.15
N CYS A 78 5.53 -0.61 -1.58
CA CYS A 78 6.48 -1.71 -1.78
C CYS A 78 6.60 -2.11 -3.25
N PHE A 79 5.53 -2.03 -4.05
CA PHE A 79 5.61 -2.25 -5.49
C PHE A 79 6.20 -1.04 -6.22
N HIS A 80 5.84 0.19 -5.85
CA HIS A 80 6.43 1.39 -6.43
C HIS A 80 7.96 1.42 -6.27
N VAL A 81 8.48 0.97 -5.13
CA VAL A 81 9.92 0.78 -4.90
C VAL A 81 10.56 -0.11 -5.97
N LEU A 82 9.92 -1.23 -6.31
CA LEU A 82 10.41 -2.13 -7.36
C LEU A 82 10.32 -1.49 -8.75
N ILE A 83 9.27 -0.71 -9.01
CA ILE A 83 9.09 0.01 -10.27
C ILE A 83 10.18 1.09 -10.41
N TRP A 84 10.40 1.91 -9.40
CA TRP A 84 11.46 2.92 -9.39
C TRP A 84 12.84 2.31 -9.60
N GLN A 85 13.12 1.19 -8.91
CA GLN A 85 14.37 0.45 -9.12
C GLN A 85 14.51 0.02 -10.60
N ALA A 86 13.47 -0.56 -11.20
CA ALA A 86 13.51 -1.01 -12.60
C ALA A 86 13.65 0.17 -13.60
N LEU A 87 13.18 1.36 -13.20
CA LEU A 87 13.37 2.61 -13.93
C LEU A 87 14.78 3.22 -13.75
N GLY A 88 15.61 2.66 -12.86
CA GLY A 88 16.96 3.17 -12.57
C GLY A 88 16.97 4.29 -11.53
N GLU A 89 15.84 4.54 -10.87
CA GLU A 89 15.63 5.61 -9.89
C GLU A 89 15.80 5.09 -8.47
N GLY A 90 16.95 4.48 -8.17
CA GLY A 90 17.23 3.86 -6.87
C GLY A 90 17.07 4.83 -5.68
N GLY A 91 17.37 6.12 -5.88
CA GLY A 91 17.17 7.15 -4.86
C GLY A 91 15.68 7.40 -4.53
N ARG A 92 14.78 7.35 -5.53
CA ARG A 92 13.33 7.43 -5.30
C ARG A 92 12.82 6.18 -4.61
N ALA A 93 13.30 5.01 -5.06
CA ALA A 93 12.95 3.72 -4.46
C ALA A 93 13.30 3.68 -2.96
N GLN A 94 14.52 4.08 -2.59
CA GLN A 94 14.94 4.11 -1.18
C GLN A 94 14.15 5.13 -0.36
N ARG A 95 13.85 6.30 -0.94
CA ARG A 95 13.08 7.33 -0.25
C ARG A 95 11.64 6.88 0.02
N GLU A 96 11.00 6.28 -0.96
CA GLU A 96 9.64 5.76 -0.81
C GLU A 96 9.56 4.67 0.25
N LEU A 97 10.53 3.74 0.25
CA LEU A 97 10.62 2.73 1.28
C LEU A 97 10.88 3.32 2.68
N ALA A 98 11.74 4.33 2.80
CA ALA A 98 12.00 4.99 4.07
C ALA A 98 10.75 5.70 4.60
N GLU A 99 9.98 6.35 3.73
CA GLU A 99 8.79 7.09 4.10
C GLU A 99 7.68 6.17 4.62
N VAL A 100 7.56 4.94 4.10
CA VAL A 100 6.64 3.91 4.61
C VAL A 100 6.78 3.67 6.12
N PHE A 101 8.01 3.75 6.65
CA PHE A 101 8.29 3.44 8.05
C PHE A 101 8.15 4.65 8.99
N ARG A 102 7.85 5.85 8.48
CA ARG A 102 7.69 7.05 9.32
C ARG A 102 6.68 6.89 10.45
N PRO A 103 5.47 6.34 10.23
CA PRO A 103 4.50 6.10 11.29
C PRO A 103 4.67 4.73 11.98
N GLN A 104 5.82 4.06 11.81
CA GLN A 104 6.07 2.78 12.48
C GLN A 104 6.08 2.97 14.00
N ALA A 105 5.33 2.13 14.71
CA ALA A 105 5.29 2.18 16.16
C ALA A 105 6.56 1.58 16.78
N PRO A 106 6.93 1.95 18.03
CA PRO A 106 8.06 1.34 18.74
C PRO A 106 7.97 -0.20 18.91
N SER A 107 6.77 -0.77 18.80
CA SER A 107 6.55 -2.21 18.79
C SER A 107 6.99 -2.89 17.50
N GLY A 108 7.32 -2.14 16.45
CA GLY A 108 7.55 -2.62 15.09
C GLY A 108 6.30 -2.59 14.20
N PHE A 109 5.09 -2.33 14.74
CA PHE A 109 3.87 -2.26 13.92
C PHE A 109 3.99 -1.20 12.81
N VAL A 110 3.81 -1.62 11.56
CA VAL A 110 3.78 -0.76 10.37
C VAL A 110 2.33 -0.59 9.93
N PRO A 111 1.78 0.62 9.88
CA PRO A 111 0.41 0.84 9.43
C PRO A 111 0.30 0.64 7.91
N HIS A 112 -0.89 0.26 7.44
CA HIS A 112 -1.13 0.14 6.01
C HIS A 112 -1.20 1.49 5.28
N MET A 113 -1.44 2.59 6.00
CA MET A 113 -1.44 3.95 5.46
C MET A 113 -0.52 4.85 6.30
N ASN A 114 0.24 5.69 5.61
CA ASN A 114 0.95 6.84 6.16
C ASN A 114 0.32 8.13 5.60
N TYR A 115 -0.09 9.05 6.48
CA TYR A 115 -0.77 10.29 6.10
C TYR A 115 0.17 11.43 5.69
N VAL A 116 1.49 11.27 5.90
CA VAL A 116 2.68 12.05 5.42
C VAL A 116 2.68 13.58 5.67
N GLN A 117 1.55 14.28 5.56
CA GLN A 117 1.39 15.73 5.83
C GLN A 117 0.01 16.15 6.34
N ALA A 118 -0.92 15.22 6.45
CA ALA A 118 -2.23 15.47 7.05
C ALA A 118 -2.34 14.78 8.42
N PRO A 119 -1.47 15.10 9.39
CA PRO A 119 -1.52 14.46 10.70
C PRO A 119 -2.83 14.85 11.39
N GLY A 120 -3.76 13.90 11.47
CA GLY A 120 -5.11 14.10 12.00
C GLY A 120 -6.22 13.64 11.06
N ALA A 121 -5.90 13.39 9.79
CA ALA A 121 -6.87 12.80 8.86
C ALA A 121 -7.31 11.43 9.37
N HIS A 122 -8.63 11.27 9.59
CA HIS A 122 -9.22 10.06 10.16
C HIS A 122 -8.63 9.64 11.52
N GLU A 123 -8.13 10.58 12.32
CA GLU A 123 -7.60 10.28 13.65
C GLU A 123 -8.66 9.66 14.56
N ASP A 124 -9.93 10.09 14.45
CA ASP A 124 -11.05 9.49 15.19
C ASP A 124 -11.29 8.02 14.81
N LEU A 125 -11.06 7.66 13.54
CA LEU A 125 -11.19 6.28 13.05
C LEU A 125 -10.03 5.41 13.54
N TRP A 126 -8.80 5.91 13.44
CA TRP A 126 -7.61 5.13 13.71
C TRP A 126 -7.13 5.19 15.16
N GLY A 127 -7.56 6.19 15.93
CA GLY A 127 -7.00 6.48 17.25
C GLY A 127 -5.52 6.85 17.21
N ARG A 128 -5.01 7.29 16.06
CA ARG A 128 -3.64 7.75 15.82
C ARG A 128 -3.61 8.72 14.65
N ARG A 129 -2.61 9.60 14.69
CA ARG A 129 -2.60 10.84 13.93
C ARG A 129 -1.89 10.75 12.58
N ASP A 130 -0.84 9.95 12.49
CA ASP A 130 0.14 9.91 11.39
C ASP A 130 -0.01 8.68 10.48
N GLY A 131 -0.75 7.67 10.90
CA GLY A 131 -1.06 6.49 10.11
C GLY A 131 -2.26 5.73 10.64
N SER A 132 -2.66 4.71 9.89
CA SER A 132 -3.78 3.85 10.27
C SER A 132 -3.45 2.89 11.43
N SER A 133 -4.46 2.22 11.98
CA SER A 133 -4.29 1.28 13.11
C SER A 133 -4.34 -0.19 12.72
N ILE A 134 -4.34 -0.50 11.41
CA ILE A 134 -4.27 -1.85 10.86
C ILE A 134 -3.11 -1.93 9.86
N THR A 135 -2.54 -3.14 9.65
CA THR A 135 -1.38 -3.36 8.77
C THR A 135 -1.82 -3.80 7.37
N GLN A 136 -0.87 -4.01 6.46
CA GLN A 136 -1.07 -4.71 5.18
C GLN A 136 0.00 -5.81 5.01
N PRO A 137 -0.04 -6.63 3.94
CA PRO A 137 0.97 -7.64 3.69
C PRO A 137 2.39 -7.05 3.68
N PRO A 138 3.36 -7.66 4.40
CA PRO A 138 4.68 -7.07 4.67
C PRO A 138 5.65 -7.20 3.51
N MET A 139 5.30 -6.64 2.34
CA MET A 139 6.12 -6.71 1.13
C MET A 139 7.42 -5.91 1.24
N TYR A 140 7.59 -5.08 2.26
CA TYR A 140 8.79 -4.29 2.48
C TYR A 140 10.04 -5.16 2.68
N GLY A 141 9.92 -6.36 3.27
CA GLY A 141 11.05 -7.30 3.35
C GLY A 141 11.52 -7.77 1.97
N HIS A 142 10.59 -7.97 1.04
CA HIS A 142 10.91 -8.28 -0.36
C HIS A 142 11.51 -7.06 -1.08
N ALA A 143 10.94 -5.87 -0.88
CA ALA A 143 11.45 -4.63 -1.46
C ALA A 143 12.91 -4.36 -1.03
N VAL A 144 13.23 -4.51 0.26
CA VAL A 144 14.62 -4.43 0.77
C VAL A 144 15.51 -5.43 0.04
N ALA A 145 15.10 -6.70 -0.05
CA ALA A 145 15.90 -7.74 -0.69
C ALA A 145 16.19 -7.45 -2.17
N GLU A 146 15.21 -6.94 -2.92
CA GLU A 146 15.38 -6.57 -4.33
C GLU A 146 16.29 -5.34 -4.51
N LEU A 147 16.18 -4.34 -3.63
CA LEU A 147 17.09 -3.19 -3.64
C LEU A 147 18.55 -3.61 -3.37
N VAL A 148 18.77 -4.50 -2.40
CA VAL A 148 20.09 -5.06 -2.10
C VAL A 148 20.63 -5.85 -3.29
N ARG A 149 19.82 -6.73 -3.91
CA ARG A 149 20.22 -7.51 -5.09
C ARG A 149 20.60 -6.64 -6.27
N ALA A 150 19.93 -5.49 -6.44
CA ALA A 150 20.22 -4.53 -7.49
C ALA A 150 21.46 -3.65 -7.21
N GLY A 151 22.12 -3.80 -6.06
CA GLY A 151 23.27 -2.97 -5.68
C GLY A 151 22.89 -1.56 -5.23
N SER A 152 21.62 -1.32 -4.87
CA SER A 152 21.11 -0.05 -4.32
C SER A 152 20.47 -0.28 -2.95
N PRO A 153 21.21 -0.84 -1.97
CA PRO A 153 20.65 -1.18 -0.66
C PRO A 153 20.08 0.06 0.03
N PRO A 154 18.92 -0.03 0.70
CA PRO A 154 18.43 1.08 1.51
C PRO A 154 19.36 1.32 2.72
N PRO A 155 19.26 2.49 3.38
CA PRO A 155 20.00 2.76 4.62
C PRO A 155 19.75 1.69 5.70
N ASP A 156 20.73 1.46 6.57
CA ASP A 156 20.66 0.42 7.61
C ASP A 156 19.44 0.63 8.53
N GLU A 157 19.09 1.88 8.84
CA GLU A 157 17.91 2.19 9.66
C GLU A 157 16.58 1.75 9.01
N VAL A 158 16.51 1.75 7.67
CA VAL A 158 15.34 1.27 6.92
C VAL A 158 15.30 -0.26 6.92
N VAL A 159 16.46 -0.91 6.85
CA VAL A 159 16.56 -2.36 7.00
C VAL A 159 16.14 -2.78 8.41
N ASP A 160 16.60 -2.08 9.44
CA ASP A 160 16.23 -2.33 10.84
C ASP A 160 14.73 -2.13 11.06
N ALA A 161 14.14 -1.07 10.50
CA ALA A 161 12.70 -0.82 10.51
C ALA A 161 11.91 -1.96 9.85
N ALA A 162 12.37 -2.45 8.69
CA ALA A 162 11.78 -3.60 8.00
C ALA A 162 11.87 -4.87 8.85
N VAL A 163 13.02 -5.14 9.49
CA VAL A 163 13.20 -6.28 10.38
C VAL A 163 12.26 -6.19 11.58
N ALA A 164 12.15 -5.02 12.22
CA ALA A 164 11.22 -4.77 13.31
C ALA A 164 9.76 -4.97 12.87
N GLY A 165 9.42 -4.56 11.65
CA GLY A 165 8.11 -4.78 11.05
C GLY A 165 7.75 -6.26 10.92
N VAL A 166 8.64 -7.05 10.30
CA VAL A 166 8.43 -8.51 10.22
C VAL A 166 8.41 -9.14 11.62
N GLY A 167 9.28 -8.69 12.52
CA GLY A 167 9.33 -9.14 13.91
C GLY A 167 8.01 -8.90 14.65
N PHE A 168 7.39 -7.74 14.49
CA PHE A 168 6.05 -7.47 15.05
C PHE A 168 5.01 -8.52 14.60
N LEU A 169 5.01 -8.86 13.31
CA LEU A 169 4.08 -9.86 12.77
C LEU A 169 4.36 -11.26 13.32
N ILE A 170 5.62 -11.64 13.51
CA ILE A 170 5.97 -12.97 14.01
C ILE A 170 5.76 -13.08 15.52
N ASP A 171 6.13 -12.06 16.28
CA ASP A 171 6.27 -12.15 17.73
C ASP A 171 5.07 -11.57 18.49
N GLN A 172 4.39 -10.58 17.93
CA GLN A 172 3.34 -9.82 18.62
C GLN A 172 1.94 -9.97 18.01
N ARG A 173 1.84 -10.14 16.69
CA ARG A 173 0.55 -10.34 16.04
C ARG A 173 -0.12 -11.63 16.53
N ALA A 174 -1.41 -11.56 16.83
CA ALA A 174 -2.18 -12.72 17.23
C ALA A 174 -2.12 -13.82 16.13
N ARG A 175 -1.91 -15.06 16.56
CA ARG A 175 -1.79 -16.22 15.67
C ARG A 175 -2.87 -17.25 15.99
N HIS A 176 -3.37 -17.90 14.94
CA HIS A 176 -4.16 -19.10 15.09
C HIS A 176 -3.28 -20.25 15.63
N ARG A 177 -3.89 -21.27 16.22
CA ARG A 177 -3.16 -22.47 16.72
C ARG A 177 -2.36 -23.20 15.64
N SER A 178 -2.67 -22.98 14.36
CA SER A 178 -1.91 -23.50 13.21
C SER A 178 -0.64 -22.71 12.89
N GLY A 179 -0.36 -21.61 13.59
CA GLY A 179 0.79 -20.74 13.33
C GLY A 179 0.53 -19.62 12.30
N LEU A 180 -0.66 -19.57 11.69
CA LEU A 180 -1.04 -18.51 10.75
C LEU A 180 -1.35 -17.19 11.47
N LEU A 181 -0.99 -16.07 10.86
CA LEU A 181 -1.36 -14.73 11.33
C LEU A 181 -2.87 -14.53 11.26
N LEU A 182 -3.43 -13.92 12.30
CA LEU A 182 -4.82 -13.48 12.31
C LEU A 182 -4.91 -12.05 11.78
N VAL A 183 -5.80 -11.84 10.81
CA VAL A 183 -6.23 -10.50 10.37
C VAL A 183 -7.43 -10.07 11.20
N CYS A 184 -7.49 -8.80 11.58
CA CYS A 184 -8.59 -8.22 12.34
C CYS A 184 -9.53 -7.38 11.47
N HIS A 185 -9.13 -7.06 10.24
CA HIS A 185 -9.93 -6.33 9.27
C HIS A 185 -9.66 -6.83 7.84
N PRO A 186 -10.67 -6.96 6.95
CA PRO A 186 -10.47 -7.35 5.54
C PRO A 186 -9.40 -6.52 4.81
N TRP A 187 -9.35 -5.21 5.07
CA TRP A 187 -8.37 -4.28 4.51
C TRP A 187 -6.92 -4.67 4.76
N GLU A 188 -6.63 -5.43 5.82
CA GLU A 188 -5.27 -5.90 6.09
C GLU A 188 -4.75 -6.93 5.09
N THR A 189 -5.65 -7.46 4.26
CA THR A 189 -5.31 -8.40 3.21
C THR A 189 -5.14 -7.76 1.84
N GLY A 190 -5.45 -6.47 1.71
CA GLY A 190 -5.48 -5.73 0.44
C GLY A 190 -6.44 -6.30 -0.60
N ILE A 191 -7.42 -7.10 -0.16
CA ILE A 191 -8.50 -7.66 -0.98
C ILE A 191 -9.82 -7.47 -0.23
N ASP A 192 -10.14 -6.19 -0.02
CA ASP A 192 -11.16 -5.67 0.89
C ASP A 192 -12.53 -6.30 0.67
N ASP A 193 -12.96 -6.40 -0.58
CA ASP A 193 -14.25 -6.91 -1.05
C ASP A 193 -14.19 -8.38 -1.49
N SER A 194 -13.15 -9.12 -1.08
CA SER A 194 -13.01 -10.52 -1.44
C SER A 194 -14.17 -11.35 -0.88
N PRO A 195 -14.76 -12.28 -1.66
CA PRO A 195 -15.77 -13.23 -1.19
C PRO A 195 -15.31 -14.11 0.00
N ARG A 196 -14.02 -14.10 0.33
CA ARG A 196 -13.46 -14.73 1.52
C ARG A 196 -14.03 -14.17 2.83
N TRP A 197 -14.59 -12.96 2.79
CA TRP A 197 -15.09 -12.24 3.96
C TRP A 197 -16.61 -12.26 4.10
N ASP A 198 -17.36 -12.70 3.08
CA ASP A 198 -18.83 -12.67 3.06
C ASP A 198 -19.45 -13.40 4.26
N ASP A 199 -18.92 -14.58 4.62
CA ASP A 199 -19.37 -15.36 5.77
C ASP A 199 -18.81 -14.87 7.13
N ARG A 200 -18.04 -13.77 7.12
CA ARG A 200 -17.35 -13.22 8.31
C ARG A 200 -17.89 -11.87 8.76
N CYS A 201 -18.79 -11.26 7.98
CA CYS A 201 -19.63 -10.13 8.36
C CYS A 201 -21.10 -10.57 8.41
N PRO A 202 -21.56 -11.21 9.51
CA PRO A 202 -22.90 -11.81 9.59
C PRO A 202 -24.06 -10.82 9.44
N ASP A 203 -23.80 -9.52 9.58
CA ASP A 203 -24.80 -8.45 9.45
C ASP A 203 -24.69 -7.67 8.12
N GLY A 204 -23.84 -8.11 7.18
CA GLY A 204 -23.62 -7.45 5.89
C GLY A 204 -22.72 -6.20 5.97
N TYR A 205 -22.65 -5.46 4.86
CA TYR A 205 -21.87 -4.22 4.70
C TYR A 205 -22.77 -2.94 4.76
N ASP A 206 -24.05 -3.09 5.12
CA ASP A 206 -25.09 -2.05 5.05
C ASP A 206 -25.09 -1.09 6.25
#